data_AF-A0A5C5XJ10-F1
#
_entry.id   AF-A0A5C5XJ10-F1
#
_cell.length_a   1.000
_cell.length_b   1.000
_cell.length_c   1.000
_cell.angle_alpha   90.00
_cell.angle_beta   90.00
_cell.angle_gamma   90.00
#
_symmetry.space_group_name_H-M   'P 1'
#
loop_
_entity.id
_entity.type
_entity.pdbx_description
1 polymer ?
#
loop_
_entity_poly.entity_id
_entity_poly.type
_entity_poly.pdbx_seq_one_letter_code
_entity_poly.pdbx_strand_id
1 'polypeptide(L)'
;MSKKRQQQTTGIPKGAVLAKRSQQVPNNSYDPAPTYYIDKPFVCIDCGQQEVWTALQQKWYYEVAKGSLYATAIRCRSCRKNRSDPNYVKSSPVVIRNGNSLIKHVHSEINSAIEIAGFKFQGKSRLPARDSFSLDYSRVDLTLTCWFDSPNSALIAESIDPSANCIQIARVLINSPVSGVKLLDRISVFTGAVVQYLESLAPA
;
A
#
# COMPACT_ATOMS: atom_id res chain seq x y z
N MET A 1 33.34 47.06 6.20
CA MET A 1 32.45 47.11 5.01
C MET A 1 32.22 45.69 4.52
N SER A 2 31.11 45.05 4.90
CA SER A 2 30.79 43.67 4.52
C SER A 2 30.33 43.59 3.08
N LYS A 3 31.13 42.92 2.23
CA LYS A 3 30.77 42.61 0.84
C LYS A 3 29.59 41.63 0.83
N LYS A 4 28.38 42.14 0.54
CA LYS A 4 27.21 41.31 0.21
C LYS A 4 27.53 40.51 -1.04
N ARG A 5 27.81 39.22 -0.87
CA ARG A 5 27.99 38.25 -1.96
C ARG A 5 26.63 38.03 -2.62
N GLN A 6 26.35 38.79 -3.67
CA GLN A 6 25.18 38.57 -4.53
C GLN A 6 25.31 37.17 -5.12
N GLN A 7 24.44 36.25 -4.71
CA GLN A 7 24.42 34.89 -5.22
C GLN A 7 23.91 34.90 -6.66
N GLN A 8 24.71 34.30 -7.54
CA GLN A 8 24.49 34.12 -8.97
C GLN A 8 23.10 33.53 -9.25
N THR A 9 22.31 34.22 -10.07
CA THR A 9 21.00 33.78 -10.59
C THR A 9 21.11 32.99 -11.90
N THR A 10 22.33 32.73 -12.39
CA THR A 10 22.59 32.02 -13.65
C THR A 10 22.70 30.51 -13.41
N GLY A 11 21.56 29.80 -13.41
CA GLY A 11 21.55 28.33 -13.27
C GLY A 11 20.29 27.72 -12.65
N ILE A 12 19.25 28.52 -12.38
CA ILE A 12 18.02 28.04 -11.77
C ILE A 12 17.09 27.48 -12.85
N PRO A 13 16.63 26.21 -12.73
CA PRO A 13 15.68 25.64 -13.68
C PRO A 13 14.36 26.43 -13.73
N LYS A 14 13.73 26.47 -14.91
CA LYS A 14 12.43 27.13 -15.08
C LYS A 14 11.38 26.48 -14.17
N GLY A 15 10.64 27.30 -13.43
CA GLY A 15 9.63 26.84 -12.46
C GLY A 15 10.19 26.49 -11.07
N ALA A 16 11.50 26.59 -10.86
CA ALA A 16 12.09 26.38 -9.54
C ALA A 16 11.85 27.57 -8.60
N VAL A 17 11.77 27.28 -7.31
CA VAL A 17 11.65 28.28 -6.24
C VAL A 17 12.96 28.36 -5.47
N LEU A 18 13.54 29.55 -5.37
CA LEU A 18 14.78 29.79 -4.64
C LEU A 18 14.68 29.40 -3.17
N ALA A 19 15.69 28.70 -2.65
CA ALA A 19 15.79 28.33 -1.25
C ALA A 19 16.46 29.44 -0.42
N LYS A 20 15.92 29.72 0.76
CA LYS A 20 16.57 30.57 1.78
C LYS A 20 17.33 29.66 2.73
N ARG A 21 18.61 29.40 2.44
CA ARG A 21 19.43 28.46 3.22
C ARG A 21 19.56 28.82 4.70
N SER A 22 19.53 30.11 5.03
CA SER A 22 19.51 30.58 6.42
C SER A 22 18.23 30.21 7.19
N GLN A 23 17.18 29.80 6.50
CA GLN A 23 15.91 29.37 7.09
C GLN A 23 15.78 27.84 7.12
N GLN A 24 16.69 27.09 6.49
CA GLN A 24 16.68 25.63 6.55
C GLN A 24 17.18 25.15 7.91
N VAL A 25 16.73 23.95 8.31
CA VAL A 25 17.32 23.28 9.48
C VAL A 25 18.80 22.98 9.24
N PRO A 26 19.64 22.97 10.30
CA PRO A 26 21.05 22.62 10.16
C PRO A 26 21.20 21.27 9.46
N ASN A 27 22.07 21.24 8.44
CA ASN A 27 22.34 20.04 7.68
C ASN A 27 23.68 19.44 8.15
N ASN A 28 23.63 18.24 8.72
CA ASN A 28 24.83 17.50 9.13
C ASN A 28 25.33 16.50 8.07
N SER A 29 24.74 16.47 6.86
CA SER A 29 25.31 15.69 5.75
C SER A 29 26.41 16.46 5.03
N TYR A 30 27.28 15.68 4.39
CA TYR A 30 28.25 16.12 3.39
C TYR A 30 27.59 16.73 2.14
N ASP A 31 26.30 16.47 1.89
CA ASP A 31 25.57 17.07 0.78
C ASP A 31 25.24 18.55 1.02
N PRO A 32 25.48 19.43 0.02
CA PRO A 32 25.13 20.82 0.15
C PRO A 32 23.61 20.97 0.26
N ALA A 33 23.18 21.77 1.23
CA ALA A 33 21.75 22.09 1.37
C ALA A 33 21.20 22.72 0.07
N PRO A 34 19.97 22.36 -0.33
CA PRO A 34 19.43 22.74 -1.63
C PRO A 34 19.38 24.27 -1.79
N THR A 35 19.78 24.74 -2.97
CA THR A 35 19.79 26.18 -3.33
C THR A 35 18.48 26.60 -4.00
N TYR A 36 17.69 25.65 -4.51
CA TYR A 36 16.36 25.83 -5.06
C TYR A 36 15.53 24.56 -4.87
N TYR A 37 14.21 24.67 -5.05
CA TYR A 37 13.27 23.57 -5.06
C TYR A 37 12.58 23.49 -6.43
N ILE A 38 12.29 22.29 -6.90
CA ILE A 38 11.53 22.03 -8.13
C ILE A 38 10.35 21.13 -7.82
N ASP A 39 9.27 21.24 -8.59
CA ASP A 39 8.13 20.34 -8.47
C ASP A 39 8.56 18.87 -8.58
N LYS A 40 8.16 18.05 -7.60
CA LYS A 40 8.50 16.63 -7.54
C LYS A 40 7.23 15.78 -7.59
N PRO A 41 6.97 15.01 -8.66
CA PRO A 41 5.86 14.07 -8.66
C PRO A 41 6.09 12.97 -7.64
N PHE A 42 5.02 12.51 -6.99
CA PHE A 42 5.05 11.36 -6.10
C PHE A 42 3.72 10.60 -6.17
N VAL A 43 3.74 9.34 -5.75
CA VAL A 43 2.55 8.50 -5.62
C VAL A 43 2.21 8.38 -4.15
N CYS A 44 0.96 8.69 -3.78
CA CYS A 44 0.51 8.54 -2.40
C CYS A 44 0.59 7.08 -1.97
N ILE A 45 1.29 6.79 -0.87
CA ILE A 45 1.42 5.40 -0.37
C ILE A 45 0.10 4.84 0.17
N ASP A 46 -0.81 5.71 0.62
CA ASP A 46 -2.09 5.28 1.18
C ASP A 46 -3.12 5.05 0.07
N CYS A 47 -3.36 6.04 -0.81
CA CYS A 47 -4.41 5.98 -1.84
C CYS A 47 -3.92 5.84 -3.29
N GLY A 48 -2.62 5.75 -3.56
CA GLY A 48 -2.09 5.58 -4.91
C GLY A 48 -2.26 6.76 -5.87
N GLN A 49 -2.93 7.84 -5.49
CA GLN A 49 -3.08 9.02 -6.34
C GLN A 49 -1.72 9.65 -6.64
N GLN A 50 -1.51 10.01 -7.91
CA GLN A 50 -0.37 10.82 -8.33
C GLN A 50 -0.60 12.27 -7.91
N GLU A 51 0.35 12.84 -7.19
CA GLU A 51 0.36 14.25 -6.83
C GLU A 51 1.73 14.85 -7.09
N VAL A 52 1.81 16.18 -7.12
CA VAL A 52 3.06 16.92 -7.23
C VAL A 52 3.33 17.60 -5.90
N TRP A 53 4.49 17.31 -5.33
CA TRP A 53 5.02 18.09 -4.22
C TRP A 53 5.65 19.35 -4.78
N THR A 54 4.89 20.44 -4.74
CA THR A 54 5.30 21.66 -5.44
C THR A 54 6.53 22.29 -4.78
N ALA A 55 7.30 23.05 -5.55
CA ALA A 55 8.46 23.78 -5.07
C ALA A 55 8.10 24.75 -3.93
N LEU A 56 6.89 25.32 -3.96
CA LEU A 56 6.35 26.16 -2.88
C LEU A 56 6.05 25.35 -1.60
N GLN A 57 5.47 24.15 -1.74
CA GLN A 57 5.21 23.28 -0.60
C GLN A 57 6.52 22.78 0.04
N GLN A 58 7.53 22.46 -0.78
CA GLN A 58 8.88 22.13 -0.31
C GLN A 58 9.49 23.31 0.46
N LYS A 59 9.42 24.52 -0.10
CA LYS A 59 9.92 25.73 0.56
C LYS A 59 9.27 25.91 1.93
N TRP A 60 7.95 25.84 2.01
CA TRP A 60 7.25 25.96 3.29
C TRP A 60 7.68 24.85 4.27
N TYR A 61 7.74 23.60 3.81
CA TYR A 61 8.07 22.46 4.67
C TYR A 61 9.48 22.57 5.26
N TYR A 62 10.48 22.85 4.43
CA TYR A 62 11.88 22.91 4.87
C TYR A 62 12.23 24.20 5.62
N GLU A 63 11.67 25.34 5.21
CA GLU A 63 12.06 26.65 5.76
C GLU A 63 11.14 27.14 6.88
N VAL A 64 9.85 26.80 6.85
CA VAL A 64 8.86 27.29 7.83
C VAL A 64 8.52 26.20 8.83
N ALA A 65 8.09 25.02 8.35
CA ALA A 65 7.76 23.89 9.23
C ALA A 65 9.00 23.18 9.80
N LYS A 66 10.20 23.59 9.38
CA LYS A 66 11.50 23.05 9.82
C LYS A 66 11.59 21.52 9.68
N GLY A 67 10.99 21.00 8.61
CA GLY A 67 11.09 19.59 8.26
C GLY A 67 12.51 19.19 7.84
N SER A 68 12.82 17.91 8.04
CA SER A 68 14.10 17.33 7.62
C SER A 68 14.33 17.53 6.12
N LEU A 69 15.53 18.00 5.72
CA LEU A 69 15.89 18.19 4.30
C LEU A 69 15.91 16.87 3.50
N TYR A 70 15.97 15.72 4.18
CA TYR A 70 15.90 14.39 3.55
C TYR A 70 14.47 13.88 3.35
N ALA A 71 13.49 14.51 3.99
CA ALA A 71 12.11 14.08 3.85
C ALA A 71 11.56 14.44 2.47
N THR A 72 10.73 13.56 1.94
CA THR A 72 9.94 13.77 0.71
C THR A 72 8.46 13.59 0.98
N ALA A 73 7.61 14.17 0.13
CA ALA A 73 6.18 13.90 0.19
C ALA A 73 5.90 12.47 -0.26
N ILE A 74 5.29 11.68 0.63
CA ILE A 74 4.88 10.28 0.36
C ILE A 74 3.36 10.08 0.43
N ARG A 75 2.61 11.11 0.83
CA ARG A 75 1.14 11.06 0.99
C ARG A 75 0.51 12.28 0.36
N CYS A 76 -0.68 12.13 -0.21
CA CYS A 76 -1.45 13.24 -0.75
C CYS A 76 -2.02 14.15 0.34
N ARG A 77 -2.50 15.34 -0.04
CA ARG A 77 -3.09 16.30 0.92
C ARG A 77 -4.32 15.72 1.63
N SER A 78 -5.19 15.01 0.92
CA SER A 78 -6.39 14.39 1.49
C SER A 78 -6.02 13.34 2.54
N CYS A 79 -5.12 12.39 2.24
CA CYS A 79 -4.68 11.38 3.20
C CYS A 79 -3.95 11.98 4.42
N ARG A 80 -3.21 13.08 4.27
CA ARG A 80 -2.64 13.80 5.41
C ARG A 80 -3.72 14.39 6.31
N LYS A 81 -4.75 15.04 5.73
CA LYS A 81 -5.87 15.63 6.48
C LYS A 81 -6.67 14.56 7.23
N ASN A 82 -6.95 13.44 6.57
CA ASN A 82 -7.68 12.32 7.18
C ASN A 82 -6.94 11.74 8.40
N ARG A 83 -5.60 11.71 8.38
CA ARG A 83 -4.80 11.25 9.51
C ARG A 83 -4.79 12.22 10.71
N SER A 84 -5.02 13.51 10.46
CA SER A 84 -5.08 14.52 11.52
C SER A 84 -6.46 14.70 12.12
N ASP A 85 -7.50 14.11 11.52
CA ASP A 85 -8.87 14.20 12.02
C ASP A 85 -9.14 13.08 13.05
N PRO A 86 -9.42 13.42 14.33
CA PRO A 86 -9.66 12.42 15.39
C PRO A 86 -10.97 11.65 15.19
N ASN A 87 -11.92 12.21 14.43
CA ASN A 87 -13.21 11.60 14.10
C ASN A 87 -13.20 10.95 12.72
N TYR A 88 -12.03 10.87 12.07
CA TYR A 88 -11.90 10.14 10.82
C TYR A 88 -12.21 8.66 11.05
N VAL A 89 -13.47 8.31 10.83
CA VAL A 89 -13.90 6.95 10.58
C VAL A 89 -13.16 6.53 9.32
N LYS A 90 -12.32 5.49 9.41
CA LYS A 90 -11.70 4.85 8.24
C LYS A 90 -12.80 4.25 7.35
N SER A 91 -13.51 5.08 6.62
CA SER A 91 -14.37 4.68 5.50
C SER A 91 -13.57 4.61 4.19
N SER A 92 -12.26 4.35 4.29
CA SER A 92 -11.33 4.17 3.18
C SER A 92 -10.55 2.88 3.43
N PRO A 93 -10.22 2.15 2.35
CA PRO A 93 -10.17 0.69 2.30
C PRO A 93 -9.26 0.12 3.37
N VAL A 94 -9.66 -1.03 3.92
CA VAL A 94 -8.96 -1.77 4.98
C VAL A 94 -7.45 -1.57 4.84
N VAL A 95 -6.85 -0.81 5.78
CA VAL A 95 -5.40 -0.56 5.74
C VAL A 95 -4.72 -1.89 6.02
N ILE A 96 -4.22 -2.53 4.97
CA ILE A 96 -3.48 -3.78 5.05
C ILE A 96 -2.05 -3.43 5.51
N ARG A 97 -1.75 -3.76 6.77
CA ARG A 97 -0.48 -3.45 7.44
C ARG A 97 0.46 -4.65 7.47
N ASN A 98 -0.10 -5.86 7.39
CA ASN A 98 0.60 -7.13 7.47
C ASN A 98 -0.26 -8.24 6.85
N GLY A 99 0.33 -9.44 6.69
CA GLY A 99 -0.35 -10.62 6.15
C GLY A 99 -1.64 -10.97 6.89
N ASN A 100 -1.71 -10.72 8.20
CA ASN A 100 -2.92 -10.95 8.98
C ASN A 100 -4.09 -10.05 8.54
N SER A 101 -3.85 -8.75 8.35
CA SER A 101 -4.87 -7.81 7.84
C SER A 101 -5.21 -8.06 6.36
N LEU A 102 -4.24 -8.51 5.56
CA LEU A 102 -4.45 -8.92 4.17
C LEU A 102 -5.47 -10.06 4.10
N ILE A 103 -5.21 -11.13 4.85
CA ILE A 103 -6.07 -12.31 4.85
C ILE A 103 -7.44 -12.02 5.44
N LYS A 104 -7.57 -11.12 6.42
CA LYS A 104 -8.89 -10.68 6.90
C LYS A 104 -9.70 -9.97 5.81
N HIS A 105 -9.05 -9.17 4.98
CA HIS A 105 -9.71 -8.50 3.86
C HIS A 105 -10.13 -9.51 2.79
N VAL A 106 -9.26 -10.47 2.44
CA VAL A 106 -9.63 -11.57 1.56
C VAL A 106 -10.88 -12.30 2.07
N HIS A 107 -10.91 -12.67 3.36
CA HIS A 107 -12.07 -13.31 3.98
C HIS A 107 -13.35 -12.47 3.80
N SER A 108 -13.31 -11.17 4.12
CA SER A 108 -14.49 -10.32 4.02
C SER A 108 -15.03 -10.19 2.60
N GLU A 109 -14.15 -10.19 1.59
CA GLU A 109 -14.54 -10.09 0.18
C GLU A 109 -15.18 -11.37 -0.36
N ILE A 110 -14.72 -12.55 0.09
CA ILE A 110 -15.22 -13.83 -0.43
C ILE A 110 -16.31 -14.47 0.43
N ASN A 111 -16.56 -13.98 1.65
CA ASN A 111 -17.41 -14.65 2.64
C ASN A 111 -18.81 -14.97 2.10
N SER A 112 -19.45 -14.02 1.39
CA SER A 112 -20.76 -14.26 0.81
C SER A 112 -20.76 -15.39 -0.23
N ALA A 113 -19.75 -15.45 -1.10
CA ALA A 113 -19.63 -16.51 -2.11
C ALA A 113 -19.34 -17.88 -1.47
N ILE A 114 -18.53 -17.90 -0.40
CA ILE A 114 -18.23 -19.11 0.39
C ILE A 114 -19.53 -19.69 0.97
N GLU A 115 -20.36 -18.86 1.58
CA GLU A 115 -21.63 -19.26 2.17
C GLU A 115 -22.60 -19.79 1.10
N ILE A 116 -22.72 -19.10 -0.03
CA ILE A 116 -23.57 -19.51 -1.16
C ILE A 116 -23.12 -20.87 -1.73
N ALA A 117 -21.81 -21.10 -1.86
CA ALA A 117 -21.26 -22.35 -2.38
C ALA A 117 -21.32 -23.52 -1.36
N GLY A 118 -21.85 -23.28 -0.15
CA GLY A 118 -22.04 -24.29 0.89
C GLY A 118 -20.79 -24.63 1.69
N PHE A 119 -19.73 -23.84 1.57
CA PHE A 119 -18.52 -24.00 2.37
C PHE A 119 -18.71 -23.44 3.78
N LYS A 120 -18.10 -24.11 4.77
CA LYS A 120 -18.04 -23.67 6.16
C LYS A 120 -16.62 -23.24 6.50
N PHE A 121 -16.51 -22.09 7.17
CA PHE A 121 -15.23 -21.63 7.70
C PHE A 121 -14.74 -22.56 8.81
N GLN A 122 -13.55 -23.12 8.65
CA GLN A 122 -12.91 -24.01 9.63
C GLN A 122 -12.01 -23.24 10.57
N GLY A 123 -11.31 -22.24 10.06
CA GLY A 123 -10.46 -21.42 10.90
C GLY A 123 -9.39 -20.68 10.13
N LYS A 124 -8.55 -20.02 10.94
CA LYS A 124 -7.39 -19.28 10.48
C LYS A 124 -6.15 -19.88 11.12
N SER A 125 -5.20 -20.31 10.31
CA SER A 125 -3.94 -20.85 10.79
C SER A 125 -2.79 -19.88 10.50
N ARG A 126 -1.82 -19.82 11.41
CA ARG A 126 -0.51 -19.20 11.14
C ARG A 126 0.47 -20.33 10.89
N LEU A 127 1.12 -20.33 9.73
CA LEU A 127 2.15 -21.30 9.38
C LEU A 127 3.50 -20.76 9.90
N PRO A 128 4.03 -21.27 11.03
CA PRO A 128 5.14 -20.61 11.75
C PRO A 128 6.42 -20.58 10.92
N ALA A 129 6.65 -21.61 10.10
CA ALA A 129 7.84 -21.74 9.26
C ALA A 129 7.94 -20.68 8.15
N ARG A 130 6.85 -19.96 7.83
CA ARG A 130 6.77 -19.05 6.67
C ARG A 130 6.23 -17.66 7.00
N ASP A 131 5.92 -17.37 8.27
CA ASP A 131 5.13 -16.19 8.69
C ASP A 131 3.88 -15.97 7.82
N SER A 132 3.29 -17.08 7.38
CA SER A 132 2.16 -17.13 6.47
C SER A 132 0.86 -17.27 7.25
N PHE A 133 -0.23 -16.79 6.67
CA PHE A 133 -1.57 -16.89 7.23
C PHE A 133 -2.47 -17.61 6.22
N SER A 134 -3.26 -18.58 6.69
CA SER A 134 -4.25 -19.29 5.88
C SER A 134 -5.67 -19.07 6.42
N LEU A 135 -6.64 -19.22 5.53
CA LEU A 135 -8.06 -19.39 5.81
C LEU A 135 -8.44 -20.72 5.23
N ASP A 136 -9.03 -21.57 6.07
CA ASP A 136 -9.43 -22.91 5.69
C ASP A 136 -10.96 -22.98 5.72
N TYR A 137 -11.52 -23.49 4.64
CA TYR A 137 -12.95 -23.72 4.46
C TYR A 137 -13.18 -25.15 4.02
N SER A 138 -14.28 -25.75 4.44
CA SER A 138 -14.63 -27.08 3.97
C SER A 138 -16.11 -27.22 3.64
N ARG A 139 -16.34 -28.06 2.65
CA ARG A 139 -17.62 -28.63 2.23
C ARG A 139 -17.46 -30.16 2.29
N VAL A 140 -18.55 -30.90 2.15
CA VAL A 140 -18.55 -32.37 2.27
C VAL A 140 -17.54 -33.06 1.33
N ASP A 141 -17.35 -32.47 0.16
CA ASP A 141 -16.62 -33.01 -0.98
C ASP A 141 -15.34 -32.23 -1.31
N LEU A 142 -15.06 -31.11 -0.62
CA LEU A 142 -13.94 -30.23 -0.97
C LEU A 142 -13.44 -29.47 0.26
N THR A 143 -12.12 -29.27 0.30
CA THR A 143 -11.49 -28.25 1.13
C THR A 143 -11.03 -27.11 0.23
N LEU A 144 -11.16 -25.87 0.70
CA LEU A 144 -10.61 -24.67 0.06
C LEU A 144 -9.70 -23.97 1.07
N THR A 145 -8.47 -23.69 0.65
CA THR A 145 -7.51 -22.94 1.47
C THR A 145 -7.05 -21.70 0.71
N CYS A 146 -7.22 -20.54 1.34
CA CYS A 146 -6.68 -19.27 0.85
C CYS A 146 -5.55 -18.82 1.78
N TRP A 147 -4.36 -18.59 1.27
CA TRP A 147 -3.20 -18.27 2.10
C TRP A 147 -2.27 -17.24 1.49
N PHE A 148 -1.53 -16.55 2.36
CA PHE A 148 -0.51 -15.58 1.98
C PHE A 148 0.88 -16.18 2.17
N ASP A 149 1.60 -16.36 1.07
CA ASP A 149 3.00 -16.74 1.03
C ASP A 149 3.87 -15.50 1.25
N SER A 150 4.35 -15.30 2.48
CA SER A 150 5.15 -14.13 2.84
C SER A 150 6.50 -14.10 2.09
N PRO A 151 7.29 -15.20 2.04
CA PRO A 151 8.53 -15.27 1.27
C PRO A 151 8.38 -14.87 -0.20
N ASN A 152 7.33 -15.33 -0.87
CA ASN A 152 7.11 -15.03 -2.29
C ASN A 152 6.18 -13.83 -2.53
N SER A 153 5.71 -13.19 -1.45
CA SER A 153 4.74 -12.09 -1.51
C SER A 153 3.55 -12.41 -2.41
N ALA A 154 2.91 -13.56 -2.22
CA ALA A 154 1.83 -14.06 -3.09
C ALA A 154 0.58 -14.45 -2.29
N LEU A 155 -0.61 -14.15 -2.82
CA LEU A 155 -1.86 -14.78 -2.41
C LEU A 155 -2.10 -16.02 -3.25
N ILE A 156 -2.44 -17.13 -2.59
CA ILE A 156 -2.68 -18.42 -3.22
C ILE A 156 -4.02 -18.97 -2.72
N ALA A 157 -4.81 -19.51 -3.65
CA ALA A 157 -6.03 -20.24 -3.36
C ALA A 157 -5.94 -21.62 -4.01
N GLU A 158 -6.19 -22.65 -3.21
CA GLU A 158 -6.14 -24.05 -3.62
C GLU A 158 -7.39 -24.76 -3.13
N SER A 159 -7.89 -25.71 -3.91
CA SER A 159 -8.93 -26.63 -3.49
C SER A 159 -8.43 -28.07 -3.57
N ILE A 160 -8.82 -28.86 -2.58
CA ILE A 160 -8.41 -30.25 -2.42
C ILE A 160 -9.65 -31.11 -2.26
N ASP A 161 -9.76 -32.17 -3.06
CA ASP A 161 -10.82 -33.17 -2.94
C ASP A 161 -10.46 -34.29 -1.94
N PRO A 162 -11.41 -35.16 -1.55
CA PRO A 162 -11.15 -36.31 -0.67
C PRO A 162 -10.10 -37.31 -1.19
N SER A 163 -9.80 -37.28 -2.49
CA SER A 163 -8.77 -38.11 -3.11
C SER A 163 -7.39 -37.45 -3.10
N ALA A 164 -7.25 -36.31 -2.41
CA ALA A 164 -6.05 -35.48 -2.34
C ALA A 164 -5.63 -34.87 -3.69
N ASN A 165 -6.53 -34.77 -4.66
CA ASN A 165 -6.27 -33.99 -5.86
C ASN A 165 -6.34 -32.51 -5.52
N CYS A 166 -5.24 -31.79 -5.74
CA CYS A 166 -5.13 -30.36 -5.48
C CYS A 166 -5.21 -29.58 -6.79
N ILE A 167 -6.07 -28.57 -6.82
CA ILE A 167 -6.19 -27.61 -7.93
C ILE A 167 -5.83 -26.22 -7.40
N GLN A 168 -4.88 -25.56 -8.06
CA GLN A 168 -4.58 -24.16 -7.80
C GLN A 168 -5.59 -23.26 -8.53
N ILE A 169 -6.46 -22.61 -7.78
CA ILE A 169 -7.50 -21.70 -8.30
C ILE A 169 -6.90 -20.37 -8.71
N ALA A 170 -6.05 -19.80 -7.84
CA ALA A 170 -5.46 -18.50 -8.06
C ALA A 170 -4.07 -18.41 -7.42
N ARG A 171 -3.16 -17.72 -8.10
CA ARG A 171 -1.89 -17.27 -7.54
C ARG A 171 -1.61 -15.85 -8.02
N VAL A 172 -1.69 -14.88 -7.11
CA VAL A 172 -1.50 -13.46 -7.41
C VAL A 172 -0.32 -12.91 -6.62
N LEU A 173 0.68 -12.39 -7.34
CA LEU A 173 1.80 -11.70 -6.71
C LEU A 173 1.33 -10.37 -6.14
N ILE A 174 1.48 -10.20 -4.84
CA ILE A 174 1.18 -8.98 -4.10
C ILE A 174 2.35 -7.99 -4.22
N ASN A 175 3.61 -8.49 -4.24
CA ASN A 175 4.86 -7.71 -4.16
C ASN A 175 4.83 -6.66 -3.03
N SER A 176 5.91 -5.92 -2.76
CA SER A 176 5.82 -4.70 -1.94
C SER A 176 5.11 -3.64 -2.79
N PRO A 177 3.79 -3.42 -2.65
CA PRO A 177 3.07 -2.51 -3.53
C PRO A 177 3.47 -1.10 -3.12
N VAL A 178 3.93 -0.30 -4.09
CA VAL A 178 4.34 1.10 -3.84
C VAL A 178 3.16 1.96 -3.35
N SER A 179 1.92 1.49 -3.50
CA SER A 179 0.71 2.14 -3.00
C SER A 179 -0.38 1.14 -2.60
N GLY A 180 -1.21 1.53 -1.61
CA GLY A 180 -2.35 0.75 -1.13
C GLY A 180 -3.40 0.41 -2.19
N VAL A 181 -3.57 1.23 -3.24
CA VAL A 181 -4.52 0.92 -4.33
C VAL A 181 -4.06 -0.26 -5.18
N LYS A 182 -2.77 -0.32 -5.55
CA LYS A 182 -2.23 -1.45 -6.32
C LYS A 182 -2.35 -2.77 -5.55
N LEU A 183 -2.31 -2.70 -4.22
CA LEU A 183 -2.56 -3.85 -3.36
C LEU A 183 -4.01 -4.33 -3.46
N LEU A 184 -4.96 -3.40 -3.38
CA LEU A 184 -6.39 -3.70 -3.45
C LEU A 184 -6.80 -4.23 -4.82
N ASP A 185 -6.25 -3.69 -5.91
CA ASP A 185 -6.50 -4.22 -7.27
C ASP A 185 -6.06 -5.69 -7.37
N ARG A 186 -4.90 -6.02 -6.80
CA ARG A 186 -4.38 -7.40 -6.78
C ARG A 186 -5.23 -8.32 -5.92
N ILE A 187 -5.74 -7.81 -4.80
CA ILE A 187 -6.68 -8.55 -3.95
C ILE A 187 -7.98 -8.78 -4.70
N SER A 188 -8.52 -7.78 -5.40
CA SER A 188 -9.73 -7.92 -6.21
C SER A 188 -9.57 -8.95 -7.34
N VAL A 189 -8.41 -8.97 -8.02
CA VAL A 189 -8.10 -10.03 -9.00
C VAL A 189 -8.09 -11.41 -8.34
N PHE A 190 -7.48 -11.53 -7.16
CA PHE A 190 -7.43 -12.78 -6.41
C PHE A 190 -8.82 -13.23 -5.96
N THR A 191 -9.60 -12.35 -5.31
CA THR A 191 -10.92 -12.66 -4.78
C THR A 191 -11.91 -12.93 -5.90
N GLY A 192 -11.83 -12.20 -7.02
CA GLY A 192 -12.64 -12.45 -8.21
C GLY A 192 -12.44 -13.86 -8.79
N ALA A 193 -11.20 -14.33 -8.90
CA ALA A 193 -10.91 -15.70 -9.35
C ALA A 193 -11.46 -16.77 -8.39
N VAL A 194 -11.37 -16.52 -7.07
CA VAL A 194 -11.93 -17.42 -6.05
C VAL A 194 -13.47 -17.43 -6.12
N VAL A 195 -14.11 -16.27 -6.24
CA VAL A 195 -15.57 -16.16 -6.37
C VAL A 195 -16.05 -16.87 -7.63
N GLN A 196 -15.39 -16.66 -8.78
CA GLN A 196 -15.74 -17.35 -10.03
C GLN A 196 -15.63 -18.88 -9.91
N TYR A 197 -14.60 -19.38 -9.20
CA TYR A 197 -14.49 -20.80 -8.90
C TYR A 197 -15.66 -21.29 -8.03
N LEU A 198 -15.99 -20.57 -6.95
CA LEU A 198 -17.10 -20.92 -6.06
C LEU A 198 -18.45 -20.93 -6.79
N GLU A 199 -18.69 -19.96 -7.67
CA GLU A 199 -19.89 -19.90 -8.52
C GLU A 199 -19.95 -21.09 -9.48
N SER A 200 -18.82 -21.56 -10.02
CA SER A 200 -18.78 -22.75 -10.87
C SER A 200 -19.13 -24.07 -10.14
N LEU A 201 -19.09 -24.06 -8.80
CA LEU A 201 -19.43 -25.20 -7.95
C LEU A 201 -20.87 -25.14 -7.42
N ALA A 202 -21.58 -24.03 -7.59
CA ALA A 202 -22.95 -23.90 -7.15
C ALA A 202 -23.87 -24.69 -8.10
N PRO A 203 -24.83 -25.48 -7.58
CA PRO A 203 -25.84 -26.10 -8.43
C PRO A 203 -26.67 -25.00 -9.09
N ALA A 204 -26.90 -25.13 -10.41
CA ALA A 204 -27.76 -24.24 -11.20
C ALA A 204 -29.22 -24.27 -10.72
#